data_AF-A0A9J6RSC1-F1
#
_entry.id   AF-A0A9J6RSC1-F1
#
_cell.length_a   1.000
_cell.length_b   1.000
_cell.length_c   1.000
_cell.angle_alpha   90.00
_cell.angle_beta   90.00
_cell.angle_gamma   90.00
#
_symmetry.space_group_name_H-M   'P 1'
#
loop_
_entity.id
_entity.type
_entity.pdbx_description
1 polymer ?
#
loop_
_entity_poly.entity_id
_entity_poly.type
_entity_poly.pdbx_seq_one_letter_code
_entity_poly.pdbx_strand_id
1 'polypeptide(L)'
;MSEVFDNNTDFEKWLESNFWFQDGYLLDYKVEESKSTIYLKLAYQIEGTYEANTERTLRVFSMKAEGVRSNTALEDGEWSKDHCMEGLDLKDSRIILFTLDVPKSIEIECSSVTINQGPNKIELVEPWLSESEIFITVQGEKLPTPAEWLQWFSEQGHRLGWRYYSGELKEASTIPPQEYDGWYLQAVALIPQTSQGLFFRHCKDNGNSFDISFQRTELSDDIWSTLKQVILRFKNIEVRSGNCKFNNEQWRSSVVS
;
A
#
# COMPACT_ATOMS: atom_id res chain seq x y z
N MET A 1 31.25 -2.93 -11.66
CA MET A 1 31.96 -4.23 -11.72
C MET A 1 30.89 -5.28 -11.96
N SER A 2 31.13 -6.26 -12.82
CA SER A 2 30.18 -7.37 -13.03
C SER A 2 30.53 -8.48 -12.06
N GLU A 3 29.55 -8.96 -11.32
CA GLU A 3 29.65 -10.12 -10.42
C GLU A 3 28.93 -11.29 -11.08
N VAL A 4 29.47 -12.50 -10.94
CA VAL A 4 28.90 -13.72 -11.54
C VAL A 4 28.78 -14.77 -10.44
N PHE A 5 27.61 -15.40 -10.37
CA PHE A 5 27.28 -16.42 -9.40
C PHE A 5 26.81 -17.68 -10.11
N ASP A 6 27.38 -18.82 -9.75
CA ASP A 6 27.05 -20.13 -10.34
C ASP A 6 26.41 -21.09 -9.30
N ASN A 7 26.18 -20.61 -8.07
CA ASN A 7 25.59 -21.39 -7.00
C ASN A 7 24.78 -20.51 -6.03
N ASN A 8 23.85 -21.12 -5.29
CA ASN A 8 22.98 -20.43 -4.33
C ASN A 8 23.76 -19.77 -3.18
N THR A 9 24.80 -20.42 -2.64
CA THR A 9 25.51 -19.93 -1.44
C THR A 9 26.23 -18.61 -1.68
N ASP A 10 26.85 -18.42 -2.84
CA ASP A 10 27.54 -17.16 -3.14
C ASP A 10 26.55 -16.07 -3.57
N PHE A 11 25.47 -16.45 -4.27
CA PHE A 11 24.40 -15.53 -4.60
C PHE A 11 23.64 -15.06 -3.34
N GLU A 12 23.43 -15.94 -2.36
CA GLU A 12 22.83 -15.66 -1.06
C GLU A 12 23.59 -14.57 -0.31
N LYS A 13 24.91 -14.71 -0.15
CA LYS A 13 25.74 -13.68 0.51
C LYS A 13 25.64 -12.31 -0.17
N TRP A 14 25.51 -12.33 -1.50
CA TRP A 14 25.31 -11.10 -2.26
C TRP A 14 23.93 -10.51 -2.00
N LEU A 15 22.88 -11.33 -1.94
CA LEU A 15 21.53 -10.89 -1.56
C LEU A 15 21.49 -10.35 -0.13
N GLU A 16 22.14 -10.99 0.84
CA GLU A 16 22.27 -10.50 2.22
C GLU A 16 22.90 -9.10 2.26
N SER A 17 23.95 -8.88 1.48
CA SER A 17 24.64 -7.58 1.37
C SER A 17 23.79 -6.50 0.69
N ASN A 18 22.70 -6.90 0.02
CA ASN A 18 21.74 -6.04 -0.67
C ASN A 18 20.32 -6.18 -0.08
N PHE A 19 20.22 -6.58 1.20
CA PHE A 19 18.98 -6.65 1.97
C PHE A 19 17.88 -7.50 1.32
N TRP A 20 18.26 -8.52 0.55
CA TRP A 20 17.33 -9.39 -0.18
C TRP A 20 16.35 -8.62 -1.09
N PHE A 21 16.67 -7.37 -1.46
CA PHE A 21 15.76 -6.48 -2.18
C PHE A 21 14.40 -6.28 -1.50
N GLN A 22 14.34 -6.40 -0.17
CA GLN A 22 13.14 -6.04 0.60
C GLN A 22 12.75 -4.58 0.31
N ASP A 23 11.45 -4.35 0.15
CA ASP A 23 10.87 -3.07 -0.28
C ASP A 23 11.47 -2.54 -1.62
N GLY A 24 11.89 -3.47 -2.48
CA GLY A 24 12.50 -3.18 -3.77
C GLY A 24 11.50 -2.99 -4.91
N TYR A 25 12.02 -2.90 -6.13
CA TYR A 25 11.24 -2.76 -7.36
C TYR A 25 11.85 -3.61 -8.47
N LEU A 26 11.01 -4.33 -9.18
CA LEU A 26 11.31 -4.83 -10.52
C LEU A 26 11.02 -3.69 -11.50
N LEU A 27 12.06 -3.08 -12.06
CA LEU A 27 11.95 -1.94 -12.98
C LEU A 27 11.82 -2.35 -14.45
N ASP A 28 12.31 -3.54 -14.80
CA ASP A 28 12.29 -4.09 -16.15
C ASP A 28 12.39 -5.62 -16.10
N TYR A 29 11.69 -6.30 -17.01
CA TYR A 29 11.64 -7.75 -17.14
C TYR A 29 11.62 -8.12 -18.61
N LYS A 30 12.58 -8.94 -19.05
CA LYS A 30 12.66 -9.40 -20.44
C LYS A 30 13.13 -10.84 -20.54
N VAL A 31 12.43 -11.63 -21.35
CA VAL A 31 12.80 -13.01 -21.68
C VAL A 31 13.41 -13.07 -23.09
N GLU A 32 14.54 -13.75 -23.23
CA GLU A 32 15.13 -14.12 -24.52
C GLU A 32 15.14 -15.65 -24.65
N GLU A 33 14.02 -16.21 -25.13
CA GLU A 33 13.79 -17.66 -25.19
C GLU A 33 14.85 -18.41 -26.01
N SER A 34 15.27 -17.83 -27.14
CA SER A 34 16.28 -18.43 -28.03
C SER A 34 17.64 -18.64 -27.37
N LYS A 35 17.90 -17.95 -26.24
CA LYS A 35 19.14 -18.03 -25.48
C LYS A 35 18.93 -18.56 -24.05
N SER A 36 17.72 -19.01 -23.70
CA SER A 36 17.38 -19.44 -22.32
C SER A 36 17.88 -18.41 -21.29
N THR A 37 17.63 -17.13 -21.54
CA THR A 37 18.15 -16.02 -20.74
C THR A 37 17.01 -15.11 -20.28
N ILE A 38 17.03 -14.70 -19.02
CA ILE A 38 16.12 -13.69 -18.47
C ILE A 38 16.93 -12.49 -18.00
N TYR A 39 16.44 -11.30 -18.32
CA TYR A 39 16.99 -10.02 -17.88
C TYR A 39 16.01 -9.36 -16.93
N LEU A 40 16.54 -8.95 -15.78
CA LEU A 40 15.82 -8.21 -14.75
C LEU A 40 16.55 -6.90 -14.48
N LYS A 41 15.81 -5.83 -14.27
CA LYS A 41 16.34 -4.61 -13.69
C LYS A 41 15.71 -4.41 -12.33
N LEU A 42 16.53 -4.46 -11.29
CA LEU A 42 16.07 -4.39 -9.90
C LEU A 42 16.54 -3.09 -9.28
N ALA A 43 15.79 -2.59 -8.32
CA ALA A 43 16.21 -1.45 -7.53
C ALA A 43 15.66 -1.51 -6.11
N TYR A 44 16.34 -0.84 -5.18
CA TYR A 44 15.80 -0.57 -3.84
C TYR A 44 16.27 0.80 -3.37
N GLN A 45 15.52 1.40 -2.45
CA GLN A 45 15.79 2.74 -1.95
C GLN A 45 17.02 2.75 -1.02
N ILE A 46 17.90 3.73 -1.19
CA ILE A 46 19.06 3.95 -0.32
C ILE A 46 19.04 5.31 0.37
N GLU A 47 18.20 6.24 -0.08
CA GLU A 47 18.05 7.59 0.50
C GLU A 47 16.68 8.18 0.13
N GLY A 48 16.18 9.11 0.95
CA GLY A 48 14.92 9.81 0.75
C GLY A 48 13.76 9.24 1.57
N THR A 49 12.53 9.60 1.21
CA THR A 49 11.30 9.10 1.86
C THR A 49 10.35 8.52 0.82
N TYR A 50 9.30 7.85 1.27
CA TYR A 50 8.21 7.40 0.39
C TYR A 50 7.11 8.45 0.21
N GLU A 51 7.23 9.65 0.78
CA GLU A 51 6.21 10.71 0.66
C GLU A 51 6.13 11.23 -0.79
N ALA A 52 4.91 11.37 -1.29
CA ALA A 52 4.66 11.83 -2.65
C ALA A 52 5.35 13.16 -2.96
N ASN A 53 5.90 13.29 -4.17
CA ASN A 53 6.64 14.45 -4.66
C ASN A 53 7.93 14.78 -3.89
N THR A 54 8.43 13.87 -3.06
CA THR A 54 9.79 13.98 -2.50
C THR A 54 10.78 13.24 -3.38
N GLU A 55 12.04 13.68 -3.36
CA GLU A 55 13.11 12.98 -4.05
C GLU A 55 13.53 11.73 -3.28
N ARG A 56 13.78 10.64 -4.00
CA ARG A 56 14.44 9.44 -3.48
C ARG A 56 15.57 9.00 -4.39
N THR A 57 16.55 8.32 -3.78
CA THR A 57 17.66 7.70 -4.50
C THR A 57 17.50 6.18 -4.46
N LEU A 58 17.44 5.56 -5.63
CA LEU A 58 17.41 4.12 -5.80
C LEU A 58 18.79 3.60 -6.23
N ARG A 59 19.25 2.53 -5.58
CA ARG A 59 20.36 1.73 -6.09
C ARG A 59 19.83 0.75 -7.12
N VAL A 60 20.42 0.74 -8.32
CA VAL A 60 19.90 -0.01 -9.47
C VAL A 60 20.87 -1.11 -9.87
N PHE A 61 20.33 -2.29 -10.15
CA PHE A 61 21.06 -3.46 -10.61
C PHE A 61 20.45 -3.99 -11.90
N SER A 62 21.30 -4.40 -12.83
CA SER A 62 20.92 -5.23 -13.97
C SER A 62 21.35 -6.66 -13.68
N MET A 63 20.39 -7.57 -13.64
CA MET A 63 20.60 -8.98 -13.39
C MET A 63 20.28 -9.76 -14.67
N LYS A 64 21.15 -10.71 -15.00
CA LYS A 64 21.01 -11.61 -16.13
C LYS A 64 21.08 -13.05 -15.61
N ALA A 65 19.98 -13.78 -15.70
CA ALA A 65 19.92 -15.21 -15.40
C ALA A 65 20.14 -15.99 -16.70
N GLU A 66 21.14 -16.88 -16.72
CA GLU A 66 21.55 -17.64 -17.89
C GLU A 66 21.36 -19.15 -17.70
N GLY A 67 21.10 -19.85 -18.81
CA GLY A 67 20.79 -21.27 -18.78
C GLY A 67 19.50 -21.56 -18.01
N VAL A 68 18.50 -20.70 -18.21
CA VAL A 68 17.18 -20.82 -17.59
C VAL A 68 16.52 -22.12 -18.01
N ARG A 69 16.18 -22.97 -17.04
CA ARG A 69 15.54 -24.27 -17.25
C ARG A 69 14.03 -24.21 -17.07
N SER A 70 13.59 -23.37 -16.15
CA SER A 70 12.19 -23.13 -15.86
C SER A 70 12.02 -21.69 -15.37
N ASN A 71 10.88 -21.08 -15.69
CA ASN A 71 10.49 -19.78 -15.16
C ASN A 71 8.97 -19.62 -15.11
N THR A 72 8.49 -18.76 -14.23
CA THR A 72 7.12 -18.23 -14.35
C THR A 72 7.04 -17.34 -15.59
N ALA A 73 6.13 -17.65 -16.51
CA ALA A 73 5.78 -16.76 -17.61
C ALA A 73 4.90 -15.62 -17.09
N LEU A 74 5.34 -14.38 -17.33
CA LEU A 74 4.55 -13.19 -17.09
C LEU A 74 3.90 -12.72 -18.40
N GLU A 75 2.59 -12.51 -18.34
CA GLU A 75 1.82 -11.82 -19.36
C GLU A 75 1.82 -10.31 -19.12
N ASP A 76 1.51 -9.54 -20.17
CA ASP A 76 1.39 -8.08 -20.06
C ASP A 76 0.32 -7.70 -19.02
N GLY A 77 0.69 -6.86 -18.06
CA GLY A 77 -0.20 -6.39 -16.99
C GLY A 77 -0.19 -7.23 -15.71
N GLU A 78 0.55 -8.34 -15.65
CA GLU A 78 0.69 -9.13 -14.42
C GLU A 78 1.68 -8.55 -13.40
N TRP A 79 2.39 -7.49 -13.78
CA TRP A 79 3.26 -6.72 -12.90
C TRP A 79 3.31 -5.26 -13.34
N SER A 80 3.73 -4.37 -12.43
CA SER A 80 4.01 -2.97 -12.71
C SER A 80 5.36 -2.60 -12.10
N LYS A 81 6.10 -1.73 -12.80
CA LYS A 81 7.35 -1.14 -12.29
C LYS A 81 7.16 -0.31 -11.01
N ASP A 82 5.92 0.10 -10.74
CA ASP A 82 5.56 0.93 -9.59
C ASP A 82 5.13 0.06 -8.39
N HIS A 83 5.02 -1.26 -8.57
CA HIS A 83 4.77 -2.17 -7.45
C HIS A 83 6.06 -2.42 -6.67
N CYS A 84 5.96 -2.21 -5.36
CA CYS A 84 6.96 -2.63 -4.40
C CYS A 84 6.97 -4.17 -4.33
N MET A 85 8.16 -4.77 -4.34
CA MET A 85 8.34 -6.21 -4.12
C MET A 85 8.65 -6.46 -2.63
N GLU A 86 8.18 -7.58 -2.10
CA GLU A 86 8.49 -7.99 -0.72
C GLU A 86 9.93 -8.54 -0.61
N GLY A 87 10.53 -8.89 -1.74
CA GLY A 87 11.94 -9.24 -1.84
C GLY A 87 12.23 -10.33 -2.86
N LEU A 88 13.45 -10.84 -2.74
CA LEU A 88 13.96 -12.01 -3.44
C LEU A 88 14.18 -13.11 -2.41
N ASP A 89 13.73 -14.32 -2.71
CA ASP A 89 13.98 -15.50 -1.90
C ASP A 89 14.75 -16.55 -2.69
N LEU A 90 15.70 -17.22 -2.04
CA LEU A 90 16.33 -18.42 -2.59
C LEU A 90 15.61 -19.68 -2.11
N LYS A 91 15.42 -20.64 -3.01
CA LYS A 91 14.92 -21.97 -2.67
C LYS A 91 16.10 -22.92 -2.42
N ASP A 92 15.92 -23.86 -1.49
CA ASP A 92 16.90 -24.92 -1.26
C ASP A 92 17.04 -25.80 -2.52
N SER A 93 18.15 -25.62 -3.23
CA SER A 93 18.43 -26.26 -4.52
C SER A 93 19.93 -26.35 -4.76
N ARG A 94 20.34 -27.35 -5.56
CA ARG A 94 21.74 -27.53 -6.00
C ARG A 94 22.16 -26.55 -7.09
N ILE A 95 21.20 -25.89 -7.71
CA ILE A 95 21.35 -24.89 -8.77
C ILE A 95 20.70 -23.59 -8.31
N ILE A 96 20.89 -22.51 -9.05
CA ILE A 96 20.28 -21.23 -8.70
C ILE A 96 18.77 -21.29 -8.94
N LEU A 97 18.01 -21.19 -7.86
CA LEU A 97 16.54 -21.14 -7.89
C LEU A 97 16.07 -20.06 -6.94
N PHE A 98 15.46 -19.01 -7.49
CA PHE A 98 14.97 -17.88 -6.71
C PHE A 98 13.59 -17.43 -7.14
N THR A 99 12.90 -16.76 -6.23
CA THR A 99 11.57 -16.17 -6.44
C THR A 99 11.65 -14.67 -6.22
N LEU A 100 11.11 -13.88 -7.16
CA LEU A 100 10.78 -12.48 -6.92
C LEU A 100 9.35 -12.39 -6.42
N ASP A 101 9.15 -11.79 -5.26
CA ASP A 101 7.83 -11.58 -4.69
C ASP A 101 7.21 -10.28 -5.21
N VAL A 102 6.65 -10.37 -6.41
CA VAL A 102 5.79 -9.37 -7.05
C VAL A 102 4.37 -9.93 -7.15
N PRO A 103 3.31 -9.14 -7.45
CA PRO A 103 1.92 -9.59 -7.36
C PRO A 103 1.61 -10.96 -8.00
N LYS A 104 2.27 -11.28 -9.12
CA LYS A 104 2.45 -12.65 -9.59
C LYS A 104 3.90 -13.07 -9.44
N SER A 105 4.21 -13.86 -8.41
CA SER A 105 5.59 -14.21 -8.08
C SER A 105 6.32 -14.87 -9.25
N ILE A 106 7.54 -14.41 -9.53
CA ILE A 106 8.36 -14.92 -10.62
C ILE A 106 9.37 -15.89 -10.04
N GLU A 107 9.27 -17.17 -10.37
CA GLU A 107 10.29 -18.15 -10.03
C GLU A 107 11.23 -18.33 -11.23
N ILE A 108 12.53 -18.41 -10.98
CA ILE A 108 13.56 -18.58 -12.01
C ILE A 108 14.57 -19.65 -11.55
N GLU A 109 14.67 -20.72 -12.33
CA GLU A 109 15.68 -21.75 -12.20
C GLU A 109 16.74 -21.57 -13.30
N CYS A 110 18.00 -21.32 -12.93
CA CYS A 110 19.06 -21.02 -13.89
C CYS A 110 20.42 -21.61 -13.47
N SER A 111 21.36 -21.64 -14.43
CA SER A 111 22.72 -22.14 -14.17
C SER A 111 23.63 -21.07 -13.59
N SER A 112 23.41 -19.80 -13.93
CA SER A 112 24.22 -18.70 -13.42
C SER A 112 23.44 -17.39 -13.42
N VAL A 113 23.87 -16.47 -12.55
CA VAL A 113 23.34 -15.12 -12.44
C VAL A 113 24.51 -14.14 -12.55
N THR A 114 24.43 -13.23 -13.52
CA THR A 114 25.37 -12.12 -13.67
C THR A 114 24.71 -10.83 -13.22
N ILE A 115 25.36 -10.08 -12.33
CA ILE A 115 24.83 -8.83 -11.78
C ILE A 115 25.77 -7.68 -12.06
N ASN A 116 25.19 -6.56 -12.49
CA ASN A 116 25.88 -5.31 -12.70
C ASN A 116 25.16 -4.20 -11.96
N GLN A 117 25.83 -3.56 -11.01
CA GLN A 117 25.34 -2.32 -10.43
C GLN A 117 25.43 -1.20 -11.48
N GLY A 118 24.28 -0.59 -11.77
CA GLY A 118 24.18 0.59 -12.63
C GLY A 118 24.38 1.89 -11.84
N PRO A 119 24.29 3.05 -12.51
CA PRO A 119 24.22 4.32 -11.80
C PRO A 119 22.97 4.35 -10.91
N ASN A 120 23.10 4.99 -9.74
CA ASN A 120 21.93 5.27 -8.90
C ASN A 120 20.92 6.11 -9.69
N LYS A 121 19.63 5.86 -9.47
CA LYS A 121 18.54 6.61 -10.07
C LYS A 121 17.98 7.57 -9.02
N ILE A 122 17.95 8.85 -9.35
CA ILE A 122 17.22 9.86 -8.56
C ILE A 122 15.89 10.09 -9.25
N GLU A 123 14.81 10.04 -8.49
CA GLU A 123 13.45 10.25 -9.00
C GLU A 123 12.57 10.92 -7.95
N LEU A 124 11.46 11.48 -8.41
CA LEU A 124 10.36 11.89 -7.53
C LEU A 124 9.48 10.69 -7.24
N VAL A 125 9.03 10.58 -5.99
CA VAL A 125 8.03 9.58 -5.63
C VAL A 125 6.68 9.99 -6.21
N GLU A 126 6.12 9.13 -7.04
CA GLU A 126 4.81 9.35 -7.62
C GLU A 126 3.70 9.35 -6.54
N PRO A 127 2.71 10.26 -6.66
CA PRO A 127 1.58 10.27 -5.75
C PRO A 127 0.71 9.03 -5.94
N TRP A 128 0.42 8.34 -4.83
CA TRP A 128 -0.50 7.23 -4.75
C TRP A 128 -1.49 7.45 -3.60
N LEU A 129 -2.78 7.32 -3.90
CA LEU A 129 -3.85 7.40 -2.92
C LEU A 129 -4.30 6.00 -2.56
N SER A 130 -4.50 5.77 -1.27
CA SER A 130 -5.10 4.53 -0.82
C SER A 130 -6.59 4.53 -1.12
N GLU A 131 -7.06 3.47 -1.78
CA GLU A 131 -8.48 3.26 -2.04
C GLU A 131 -9.24 2.77 -0.80
N SER A 132 -8.50 2.29 0.21
CA SER A 132 -9.06 1.63 1.39
C SER A 132 -8.75 2.32 2.71
N GLU A 133 -7.81 3.26 2.76
CA GLU A 133 -7.38 3.88 4.02
C GLU A 133 -7.23 5.40 3.91
N ILE A 134 -7.73 6.09 4.94
CA ILE A 134 -7.57 7.52 5.13
C ILE A 134 -7.25 7.76 6.60
N PHE A 135 -6.23 8.57 6.88
CA PHE A 135 -5.93 9.07 8.21
C PHE A 135 -6.11 10.58 8.24
N ILE A 136 -6.75 11.11 9.28
CA ILE A 136 -6.89 12.54 9.48
C ILE A 136 -6.36 12.93 10.85
N THR A 137 -5.71 14.10 10.89
CA THR A 137 -5.42 14.84 12.12
C THR A 137 -6.12 16.19 12.02
N VAL A 138 -6.87 16.57 13.04
CA VAL A 138 -7.63 17.83 13.06
C VAL A 138 -7.24 18.66 14.28
N GLN A 139 -6.93 19.93 14.08
CA GLN A 139 -6.45 20.85 15.12
C GLN A 139 -7.50 21.90 15.49
N GLY A 140 -7.68 22.13 16.80
CA GLY A 140 -8.59 23.14 17.34
C GLY A 140 -10.07 22.75 17.30
N GLU A 141 -10.38 21.49 17.04
CA GLU A 141 -11.75 20.95 17.01
C GLU A 141 -11.86 19.73 17.92
N LYS A 142 -13.09 19.41 18.34
CA LYS A 142 -13.37 18.23 19.17
C LYS A 142 -13.64 17.02 18.28
N LEU A 143 -13.26 15.84 18.77
CA LEU A 143 -13.61 14.59 18.11
C LEU A 143 -15.14 14.50 17.95
N PRO A 144 -15.65 14.16 16.75
CA PRO A 144 -17.09 14.07 16.53
C PRO A 144 -17.70 12.94 17.36
N THR A 145 -18.89 13.18 17.87
CA THR A 145 -19.67 12.15 18.55
C THR A 145 -20.18 11.11 17.54
N PRO A 146 -20.45 9.87 17.99
CA PRO A 146 -21.09 8.83 17.18
C PRO A 146 -22.40 9.29 16.51
N ALA A 147 -23.18 10.16 17.17
CA ALA A 147 -24.43 10.69 16.60
C ALA A 147 -24.19 11.71 15.48
N GLU A 148 -23.17 12.57 15.60
CA GLU A 148 -22.82 13.55 14.56
C GLU A 148 -22.40 12.86 13.26
N TRP A 149 -21.64 11.76 13.34
CA TRP A 149 -21.32 10.97 12.16
C TRP A 149 -22.58 10.49 11.43
N LEU A 150 -23.52 9.87 12.14
CA LEU A 150 -24.79 9.43 11.55
C LEU A 150 -25.55 10.58 10.91
N GLN A 151 -25.58 11.74 11.56
CA GLN A 151 -26.22 12.94 11.02
C GLN A 151 -25.54 13.38 9.71
N TRP A 152 -24.21 13.49 9.67
CA TRP A 152 -23.50 13.98 8.49
C TRP A 152 -23.66 13.05 7.28
N PHE A 153 -23.66 11.74 7.49
CA PHE A 153 -23.96 10.78 6.43
C PHE A 153 -25.44 10.83 6.01
N SER A 154 -26.37 11.02 6.96
CA SER A 154 -27.80 11.16 6.67
C SER A 154 -28.11 12.43 5.85
N GLU A 155 -27.39 13.53 6.09
CA GLU A 155 -27.49 14.76 5.29
C GLU A 155 -27.09 14.55 3.82
N GLN A 156 -26.35 13.47 3.53
CA GLN A 156 -25.95 13.05 2.19
C GLN A 156 -26.80 11.88 1.67
N GLY A 157 -27.89 11.53 2.34
CA GLY A 157 -28.82 10.48 1.91
C GLY A 157 -28.45 9.06 2.35
N HIS A 158 -27.40 8.89 3.16
CA HIS A 158 -26.97 7.58 3.64
C HIS A 158 -27.58 7.25 5.00
N ARG A 159 -28.31 6.13 5.07
CA ARG A 159 -28.80 5.57 6.33
C ARG A 159 -27.81 4.55 6.89
N LEU A 160 -26.91 5.03 7.75
CA LEU A 160 -25.90 4.20 8.41
C LEU A 160 -26.30 3.87 9.86
N GLY A 161 -25.63 2.89 10.44
CA GLY A 161 -25.71 2.58 11.87
C GLY A 161 -24.39 2.04 12.41
N TRP A 162 -24.22 2.14 13.73
CA TRP A 162 -23.03 1.67 14.43
C TRP A 162 -23.15 0.18 14.78
N ARG A 163 -22.06 -0.55 14.64
CA ARG A 163 -21.94 -1.94 15.14
C ARG A 163 -20.47 -2.29 15.40
N TYR A 164 -20.25 -3.34 16.19
CA TYR A 164 -18.97 -4.05 16.19
C TYR A 164 -18.94 -5.10 15.08
N TYR A 165 -17.75 -5.67 14.82
CA TYR A 165 -17.55 -6.72 13.82
C TYR A 165 -18.62 -7.82 13.91
N SER A 166 -19.37 -8.02 12.82
CA SER A 166 -20.49 -8.97 12.72
C SER A 166 -21.56 -8.85 13.82
N GLY A 167 -21.54 -7.81 14.65
CA GLY A 167 -22.46 -7.60 15.78
C GLY A 167 -23.77 -6.97 15.37
N GLU A 168 -24.70 -6.81 16.31
CA GLU A 168 -25.96 -6.10 16.06
C GLU A 168 -25.75 -4.59 15.97
N LEU A 169 -26.74 -3.90 15.40
CA LEU A 169 -26.84 -2.45 15.47
C LEU A 169 -26.85 -1.98 16.92
N LYS A 170 -26.13 -0.89 17.17
CA LYS A 170 -26.07 -0.20 18.47
C LYS A 170 -26.52 1.24 18.30
N GLU A 171 -27.26 1.70 19.29
CA GLU A 171 -27.66 3.11 19.39
C GLU A 171 -26.41 3.97 19.59
N ALA A 172 -26.34 5.12 18.92
CA ALA A 172 -25.19 6.00 18.97
C ALA A 172 -24.84 6.45 20.41
N SER A 173 -25.83 6.56 21.29
CA SER A 173 -25.66 6.92 22.70
C SER A 173 -24.96 5.84 23.54
N THR A 174 -24.89 4.60 23.05
CA THR A 174 -24.21 3.48 23.73
C THR A 174 -22.74 3.34 23.32
N ILE A 175 -22.33 4.10 22.30
CA ILE A 175 -20.98 4.12 21.79
C ILE A 175 -20.17 5.13 22.61
N PRO A 176 -18.94 4.80 23.07
CA PRO A 176 -18.13 5.76 23.80
C PRO A 176 -17.85 7.01 22.93
N PRO A 177 -18.18 8.22 23.41
CA PRO A 177 -18.15 9.42 22.56
C PRO A 177 -16.74 9.89 22.17
N GLN A 178 -15.71 9.43 22.88
CA GLN A 178 -14.31 9.86 22.71
C GLN A 178 -13.35 8.71 22.38
N GLU A 179 -13.86 7.49 22.21
CA GLU A 179 -13.06 6.28 22.04
C GLU A 179 -13.89 5.20 21.33
N TYR A 180 -14.16 5.40 20.04
CA TYR A 180 -14.90 4.45 19.20
C TYR A 180 -14.01 3.70 18.21
N ASP A 181 -12.76 3.45 18.61
CA ASP A 181 -11.85 2.51 17.97
C ASP A 181 -12.49 1.12 17.93
N GLY A 182 -12.33 0.41 16.83
CA GLY A 182 -12.88 -0.94 16.71
C GLY A 182 -14.35 -0.98 16.25
N TRP A 183 -15.00 0.17 16.07
CA TRP A 183 -16.38 0.25 15.61
C TRP A 183 -16.49 0.44 14.10
N TYR A 184 -17.64 0.03 13.56
CA TYR A 184 -18.00 0.20 12.16
C TYR A 184 -19.23 1.08 12.01
N LEU A 185 -19.19 1.97 11.02
CA LEU A 185 -20.37 2.56 10.42
C LEU A 185 -20.75 1.77 9.17
N GLN A 186 -21.97 1.29 9.09
CA GLN A 186 -22.42 0.46 7.97
C GLN A 186 -23.82 0.83 7.52
N ALA A 187 -24.08 0.68 6.22
CA ALA A 187 -25.42 0.82 5.66
C ALA A 187 -26.36 -0.17 6.33
N VAL A 188 -27.45 0.33 6.92
CA VAL A 188 -28.40 -0.49 7.69
C VAL A 188 -28.96 -1.65 6.85
N ALA A 189 -29.16 -1.44 5.56
CA ALA A 189 -29.67 -2.46 4.63
C ALA A 189 -28.69 -3.62 4.38
N LEU A 190 -27.37 -3.41 4.58
CA LEU A 190 -26.33 -4.40 4.31
C LEU A 190 -25.96 -5.23 5.55
N ILE A 191 -26.36 -4.80 6.74
CA ILE A 191 -26.05 -5.45 8.02
C ILE A 191 -26.41 -6.95 8.06
N PRO A 192 -27.54 -7.42 7.49
CA PRO A 192 -27.85 -8.85 7.46
C PRO A 192 -26.94 -9.69 6.56
N GLN A 193 -26.14 -9.06 5.69
CA GLN A 193 -25.42 -9.71 4.60
C GLN A 193 -23.89 -9.57 4.72
N THR A 194 -23.42 -8.61 5.51
CA THR A 194 -22.00 -8.24 5.61
C THR A 194 -21.61 -8.05 7.07
N SER A 195 -20.34 -8.26 7.38
CA SER A 195 -19.80 -8.24 8.74
C SER A 195 -19.17 -6.90 9.10
N GLN A 196 -18.84 -6.09 8.10
CA GLN A 196 -18.01 -4.89 8.24
C GLN A 196 -18.61 -3.67 7.52
N GLY A 197 -17.86 -2.56 7.49
CA GLY A 197 -18.28 -1.31 6.87
C GLY A 197 -17.13 -0.29 6.86
N LEU A 198 -17.45 0.97 7.12
CA LEU A 198 -16.44 1.98 7.40
C LEU A 198 -15.89 1.74 8.81
N PHE A 199 -14.67 1.21 8.88
CA PHE A 199 -14.02 0.88 10.13
C PHE A 199 -13.26 2.08 10.69
N PHE A 200 -13.50 2.37 11.96
CA PHE A 200 -12.74 3.33 12.74
C PHE A 200 -11.59 2.58 13.42
N ARG A 201 -10.49 2.43 12.68
CA ARG A 201 -9.32 1.66 13.13
C ARG A 201 -8.62 2.31 14.31
N HIS A 202 -8.61 3.64 14.33
CA HIS A 202 -8.08 4.44 15.42
C HIS A 202 -8.86 5.75 15.53
N CYS A 203 -9.17 6.19 16.73
CA CYS A 203 -9.79 7.47 17.08
C CYS A 203 -9.21 7.93 18.41
N LYS A 204 -8.59 9.11 18.40
CA LYS A 204 -7.96 9.64 19.60
C LYS A 204 -8.31 11.09 19.80
N ASP A 205 -8.98 11.38 20.90
CA ASP A 205 -9.13 12.75 21.39
C ASP A 205 -7.88 13.16 22.17
N ASN A 206 -7.20 14.21 21.70
CA ASN A 206 -6.02 14.79 22.33
C ASN A 206 -6.35 16.14 23.01
N GLY A 207 -7.63 16.42 23.27
CA GLY A 207 -8.14 17.59 23.98
C GLY A 207 -8.35 18.82 23.09
N ASN A 208 -7.29 19.29 22.42
CA ASN A 208 -7.37 20.40 21.44
C ASN A 208 -7.14 19.94 20.00
N SER A 209 -7.03 18.64 19.78
CA SER A 209 -6.93 18.02 18.47
C SER A 209 -7.46 16.60 18.54
N PHE A 210 -7.70 15.99 17.39
CA PHE A 210 -8.00 14.57 17.34
C PHE A 210 -7.42 13.92 16.09
N ASP A 211 -7.24 12.60 16.18
CA ASP A 211 -6.74 11.77 15.09
C ASP A 211 -7.76 10.67 14.79
N ILE A 212 -8.03 10.39 13.50
CA ILE A 212 -8.87 9.26 13.09
C ILE A 212 -8.23 8.51 11.93
N SER A 213 -8.12 7.18 12.04
CA SER A 213 -7.81 6.28 10.94
C SER A 213 -9.08 5.54 10.51
N PHE A 214 -9.45 5.75 9.25
CA PHE A 214 -10.56 5.08 8.58
C PHE A 214 -10.03 3.96 7.70
N GLN A 215 -10.72 2.83 7.72
CA GLN A 215 -10.49 1.73 6.78
C GLN A 215 -11.80 1.32 6.11
N ARG A 216 -11.75 1.13 4.79
CA ARG A 216 -12.84 0.66 3.97
C ARG A 216 -12.88 -0.88 4.00
N THR A 217 -13.96 -1.45 4.51
CA THR A 217 -14.17 -2.91 4.55
C THR A 217 -15.62 -3.23 4.19
N GLU A 218 -15.88 -3.99 3.14
CA GLU A 218 -17.26 -4.31 2.69
C GLU A 218 -18.17 -3.07 2.51
N LEU A 219 -17.56 -1.92 2.17
CA LEU A 219 -18.22 -0.62 2.06
C LEU A 219 -18.37 -0.20 0.60
N SER A 220 -19.55 0.30 0.21
CA SER A 220 -19.82 0.83 -1.13
C SER A 220 -18.98 2.06 -1.47
N ASP A 221 -18.68 2.26 -2.76
CA ASP A 221 -17.96 3.45 -3.25
C ASP A 221 -18.65 4.76 -2.87
N ASP A 222 -19.98 4.80 -2.91
CA ASP A 222 -20.75 6.00 -2.59
C ASP A 222 -20.50 6.47 -1.15
N ILE A 223 -20.62 5.57 -0.17
CA ILE A 223 -20.36 5.92 1.25
C ILE A 223 -18.89 6.30 1.46
N TRP A 224 -17.95 5.65 0.76
CA TRP A 224 -16.54 6.03 0.82
C TRP A 224 -16.30 7.43 0.25
N SER A 225 -16.93 7.76 -0.87
CA SER A 225 -16.91 9.12 -1.45
C SER A 225 -17.54 10.15 -0.50
N THR A 226 -18.66 9.81 0.14
CA THR A 226 -19.28 10.66 1.17
C THR A 226 -18.37 10.90 2.36
N LEU A 227 -17.63 9.89 2.83
CA LEU A 227 -16.65 10.10 3.91
C LEU A 227 -15.63 11.18 3.51
N LYS A 228 -15.10 11.12 2.30
CA LYS A 228 -14.14 12.11 1.79
C LYS A 228 -14.73 13.52 1.82
N GLN A 229 -16.02 13.67 1.52
CA GLN A 229 -16.77 14.93 1.62
C GLN A 229 -17.02 15.35 3.07
N VAL A 230 -17.38 14.42 3.97
CA VAL A 230 -17.61 14.70 5.40
C VAL A 230 -16.34 15.24 6.06
N ILE A 231 -15.17 14.72 5.70
CA ILE A 231 -13.87 15.20 6.17
C ILE A 231 -13.65 16.71 5.89
N LEU A 232 -14.25 17.26 4.83
CA LEU A 232 -14.14 18.69 4.49
C LEU A 232 -14.88 19.63 5.45
N ARG A 233 -15.65 19.11 6.42
CA ARG A 233 -16.34 19.91 7.44
C ARG A 233 -15.38 20.55 8.45
N PHE A 234 -14.24 19.91 8.67
CA PHE A 234 -13.20 20.39 9.56
C PHE A 234 -12.36 21.47 8.86
N LYS A 235 -11.78 22.42 9.61
CA LYS A 235 -11.13 23.64 9.08
C LYS A 235 -9.60 23.62 9.11
N ASN A 236 -8.99 22.81 9.99
CA ASN A 236 -7.54 22.66 10.14
C ASN A 236 -7.13 21.19 10.13
N ILE A 237 -7.24 20.55 8.96
CA ILE A 237 -6.97 19.13 8.78
C ILE A 237 -5.65 18.89 8.06
N GLU A 238 -4.99 17.83 8.49
CA GLU A 238 -4.05 17.08 7.69
C GLU A 238 -4.71 15.75 7.31
N VAL A 239 -4.83 15.46 6.02
CA VAL A 239 -5.28 14.15 5.52
C VAL A 239 -4.08 13.41 4.97
N ARG A 240 -3.93 12.15 5.37
CA ARG A 240 -2.98 11.20 4.79
C ARG A 240 -3.76 10.09 4.12
N SER A 241 -3.41 9.78 2.89
CA SER A 241 -3.97 8.64 2.15
C SER A 241 -2.90 8.10 1.21
N GLY A 242 -2.62 6.81 1.31
CA GLY A 242 -1.45 6.21 0.66
C GLY A 242 -0.17 6.91 1.11
N ASN A 243 0.62 7.39 0.14
CA ASN A 243 1.83 8.17 0.41
C ASN A 243 1.64 9.69 0.29
N CYS A 244 0.40 10.14 0.07
CA CYS A 244 0.07 11.54 -0.08
C CYS A 244 -0.32 12.20 1.24
N LYS A 245 0.01 13.48 1.38
CA LYS A 245 -0.38 14.34 2.49
C LYS A 245 -1.07 15.61 1.95
N PHE A 246 -2.22 15.94 2.52
CA PHE A 246 -3.07 17.04 2.10
C PHE A 246 -3.41 17.95 3.27
N ASN A 247 -3.43 19.25 3.02
CA ASN A 247 -4.20 20.19 3.84
C ASN A 247 -5.66 20.26 3.34
N ASN A 248 -6.49 21.07 4.00
CA ASN A 248 -7.89 21.30 3.63
C ASN A 248 -8.13 21.67 2.16
N GLU A 249 -7.35 22.58 1.60
CA GLU A 249 -7.55 23.10 0.23
C GLU A 249 -7.18 22.04 -0.80
N GLN A 250 -6.07 21.34 -0.57
CA GLN A 250 -5.60 20.27 -1.44
C GLN A 250 -6.56 19.07 -1.39
N TRP A 251 -7.05 18.70 -0.21
CA TRP A 251 -8.06 17.64 -0.06
C TRP A 251 -9.37 18.01 -0.76
N ARG A 252 -9.84 19.26 -0.62
CA ARG A 252 -11.03 19.71 -1.36
C ARG A 252 -10.88 19.53 -2.86
N SER A 253 -9.70 19.85 -3.38
CA SER A 253 -9.40 19.72 -4.81
C SER A 253 -9.38 18.26 -5.26
N SER A 254 -8.89 17.33 -4.43
CA SER A 254 -8.82 15.89 -4.76
C SER A 254 -10.14 15.14 -4.67
N VAL A 255 -11.13 15.68 -3.93
CA VAL A 255 -12.45 15.06 -3.78
C VAL A 255 -13.45 15.58 -4.83
N VAL A 256 -13.21 16.75 -5.43
CA VAL A 256 -14.07 17.36 -6.47
C VAL A 256 -13.64 16.98 -7.88
N SER A 257 -12.40 16.51 -8.06
CA SER A 257 -11.88 15.95 -9.33
C SER A 257 -12.43 14.56 -9.61
#